data_AF-A0A2T0KZK0-F1
#
_entry.id   AF-A0A2T0KZK0-F1
#
_cell.length_a   1.000
_cell.length_b   1.000
_cell.length_c   1.000
_cell.angle_alpha   90.00
_cell.angle_beta   90.00
_cell.angle_gamma   90.00
#
_symmetry.space_group_name_H-M   'P 1'
#
loop_
_entity.id
_entity.type
_entity.pdbx_description
1 polymer ?
#
loop_
_entity_poly.entity_id
_entity_poly.type
_entity_poly.pdbx_seq_one_letter_code
_entity_poly.pdbx_strand_id
1 'polypeptide(L)' 'MLEERYGGPEYGSPSEGTMEGIRLCARLEGVLTDPVYEGRSMQAMIDKVRSASSLPVRRYSTLTWAVYRR' A
#
# COMPACT_ATOMS: atom_id res chain seq x y z
N MET A 1 11.19 3.93 -0.57
CA MET A 1 11.43 4.11 0.88
C MET A 1 10.12 4.53 1.51
N LEU A 2 9.79 3.97 2.68
CA LEU A 2 8.53 4.25 3.38
C LEU A 2 8.59 5.63 4.04
N GLU A 3 7.53 6.43 3.96
CA GLU A 3 7.49 7.73 4.66
C GLU A 3 7.42 7.51 6.17
N GLU A 4 8.22 8.25 6.94
CA GLU A 4 8.46 8.00 8.38
C GLU A 4 7.18 7.90 9.21
N ARG A 5 6.14 8.66 8.87
CA ARG A 5 4.85 8.61 9.58
C ARG A 5 4.12 7.26 9.52
N TYR A 6 4.49 6.38 8.59
CA TYR A 6 3.93 5.02 8.48
C TYR A 6 4.82 3.96 9.13
N GLY A 7 5.92 4.37 9.79
CA GLY A 7 6.90 3.46 10.39
C GLY A 7 6.40 2.69 11.62
N GLY A 8 5.24 3.05 12.17
CA GLY A 8 4.76 2.49 13.43
C GLY A 8 5.64 2.89 14.63
N PRO A 9 5.29 2.42 15.85
CA PRO A 9 6.03 2.79 17.06
C PRO A 9 7.44 2.19 17.09
N GLU A 10 7.60 0.97 16.56
CA GLU A 10 8.85 0.24 16.54
C GLU A 10 8.88 -0.75 15.36
N TYR A 11 10.05 -1.33 15.07
CA TYR A 11 10.17 -2.38 14.07
C TYR A 11 9.45 -3.65 14.52
N GLY A 12 8.65 -4.25 13.64
CA GLY A 12 7.85 -5.44 13.95
C GLY A 12 6.50 -5.16 14.59
N SER A 13 6.26 -3.93 15.10
CA SER A 13 5.00 -3.55 15.73
C SER A 13 4.13 -2.74 14.75
N PRO A 14 2.93 -3.21 14.39
CA PRO A 14 2.03 -2.48 13.50
C PRO A 14 1.32 -1.33 14.25
N SER A 15 1.14 -0.19 13.56
CA SER A 15 0.22 0.84 14.06
C SER A 15 -1.24 0.42 13.88
N GLU A 16 -2.19 1.12 14.50
CA GLU A 16 -3.61 0.87 14.27
C GLU A 16 -4.00 1.05 12.80
N GLY A 17 -3.48 2.08 12.13
CA GLY A 17 -3.72 2.30 10.71
C GLY A 17 -3.14 1.20 9.82
N THR A 18 -2.02 0.60 10.24
CA THR A 18 -1.43 -0.58 9.57
C THR A 18 -2.39 -1.76 9.64
N MET A 19 -2.96 -2.01 10.82
CA MET A 19 -3.95 -3.07 11.02
C MET A 19 -5.27 -2.79 10.29
N GLU A 20 -5.70 -1.52 10.20
CA GLU A 20 -6.87 -1.13 9.40
C GLU A 20 -6.63 -1.42 7.90
N GLY A 21 -5.48 -1.01 7.37
CA GLY A 21 -5.12 -1.23 5.97
C GLY A 21 -5.08 -2.72 5.60
N ILE A 22 -4.48 -3.55 6.45
CA ILE A 22 -4.44 -5.02 6.27
C ILE A 22 -5.87 -5.58 6.20
N ARG A 23 -6.72 -5.22 7.17
CA ARG A 23 -8.10 -5.72 7.22
C ARG A 23 -8.92 -5.25 6.02
N LEU A 24 -8.75 -4.01 5.60
CA LEU A 24 -9.45 -3.46 4.45
C LEU A 24 -9.09 -4.22 3.17
N CYS A 25 -7.80 -4.38 2.92
CA CYS A 25 -7.29 -5.09 1.74
C CYS A 25 -7.74 -6.56 1.73
N ALA A 26 -7.64 -7.25 2.87
CA ALA A 26 -8.09 -8.63 3.00
C ALA A 26 -9.61 -8.78 2.76
N ARG A 27 -10.42 -7.84 3.24
CA ARG A 27 -11.88 -7.90 3.12
C ARG A 27 -12.39 -7.57 1.71
N LEU A 28 -11.75 -6.63 1.03
CA LEU A 28 -12.22 -6.15 -0.27
C LEU A 28 -11.62 -6.94 -1.43
N GLU A 29 -10.33 -7.29 -1.34
CA GLU A 29 -9.59 -7.87 -2.47
C GLU A 29 -9.15 -9.31 -2.20
N GLY A 30 -9.35 -9.84 -0.98
CA GLY A 30 -8.85 -11.15 -0.59
C GLY A 30 -7.32 -11.23 -0.52
N VAL A 31 -6.64 -10.08 -0.52
CA VAL A 31 -5.17 -9.99 -0.50
C VAL A 31 -4.69 -9.79 0.93
N LEU A 32 -3.83 -10.70 1.39
CA LEU A 32 -3.20 -10.61 2.70
C LEU A 32 -1.90 -9.79 2.60
N THR A 33 -1.69 -8.94 3.58
CA THR A 33 -0.46 -8.14 3.73
C THR A 33 0.09 -8.34 5.14
N ASP A 34 1.43 -8.35 5.26
CA ASP A 34 2.09 -8.59 6.54
C ASP A 34 2.11 -7.31 7.42
N PRO A 35 2.22 -7.43 8.75
CA PRO A 35 2.16 -6.29 9.66
C PRO A 35 3.43 -5.42 9.68
N VAL A 36 4.53 -5.86 9.09
CA VAL A 36 5.84 -5.19 9.20
C VAL A 36 6.17 -4.38 7.95
N TYR A 37 5.83 -4.89 6.77
CA TYR A 37 6.18 -4.26 5.50
C TYR A 37 4.93 -3.88 4.70
N GLU A 38 4.25 -4.85 4.13
CA GLU A 38 3.23 -4.61 3.11
C GLU A 38 1.98 -3.96 3.71
N GLY A 39 1.65 -4.24 4.97
CA GLY A 39 0.58 -3.55 5.67
C GLY A 39 0.86 -2.05 5.85
N ARG A 40 2.12 -1.68 6.09
CA ARG A 40 2.52 -0.27 6.24
C ARG A 40 2.50 0.45 4.90
N SER A 41 3.00 -0.21 3.84
CA SER A 41 2.89 0.28 2.47
C SER A 41 1.42 0.45 2.04
N MET A 42 0.55 -0.49 2.42
CA MET A 42 -0.87 -0.46 2.12
C MET A 42 -1.57 0.70 2.83
N GLN A 43 -1.31 0.90 4.13
CA GLN A 43 -1.80 2.09 4.85
C GLN A 43 -1.38 3.38 4.14
N ALA A 44 -0.10 3.51 3.80
CA ALA A 44 0.42 4.69 3.11
C ALA A 44 -0.26 4.94 1.76
N MET A 45 -0.50 3.86 0.99
CA MET A 45 -1.21 3.93 -0.29
C MET A 45 -2.65 4.39 -0.11
N ILE A 46 -3.38 3.80 0.85
CA ILE A 46 -4.77 4.14 1.16
C ILE A 46 -4.87 5.63 1.55
N ASP A 47 -4.01 6.08 2.46
CA ASP A 47 -4.01 7.48 2.91
C ASP A 47 -3.69 8.44 1.78
N LYS A 48 -2.72 8.09 0.93
CA LYS A 48 -2.40 8.89 -0.27
C LYS A 48 -3.60 8.99 -1.19
N VAL A 49 -4.29 7.88 -1.51
CA VAL A 49 -5.48 7.89 -2.37
C VAL A 49 -6.62 8.71 -1.73
N ARG A 50 -6.84 8.57 -0.43
CA ARG A 50 -7.85 9.36 0.31
C ARG A 50 -7.52 10.86 0.31
N SER A 51 -6.24 11.22 0.45
CA SER A 51 -5.77 12.61 0.42
C SER A 51 -5.72 13.22 -0.98
N ALA A 52 -5.44 12.40 -2.00
CA ALA A 52 -5.30 12.81 -3.38
C ALA A 52 -6.63 12.63 -4.12
N SER A 53 -7.59 13.51 -3.82
CA SER A 53 -8.88 13.58 -4.53
C SER A 53 -8.75 13.83 -6.04
N SER A 54 -7.58 14.23 -6.56
CA SER A 54 -7.44 14.76 -7.93
C SER A 54 -6.16 14.40 -8.70
N LEU A 55 -5.26 13.56 -8.17
CA LEU A 55 -4.05 13.19 -8.93
C LEU A 55 -4.36 12.09 -9.96
N PRO A 56 -3.86 12.22 -11.21
CA PRO A 56 -4.05 11.18 -12.22
C PRO A 56 -3.39 9.88 -11.75
N VAL A 57 -4.21 8.85 -11.56
CA VAL A 57 -3.74 7.52 -11.18
C VAL A 57 -2.93 6.95 -12.34
N ARG A 58 -1.61 7.00 -12.23
CA ARG A 58 -0.71 6.41 -13.22
C ARG A 58 -0.71 4.89 -13.06
N ARG A 59 -1.32 4.19 -14.02
CA ARG A 59 -1.21 2.72 -14.11
C ARG A 59 0.16 2.35 -14.69
N TYR A 60 0.90 1.52 -13.97
CA TYR A 60 2.21 1.03 -14.41
C TYR A 60 2.15 -0.21 -15.32
N SER A 61 0.95 -0.69 -15.68
CA SER A 61 0.77 -1.97 -16.39
C SER A 61 1.15 -1.97 -17.87
N THR A 62 1.50 -0.82 -18.47
CA THR A 62 1.73 -0.73 -19.92
C THR A 62 3.16 -1.10 -20.35
N LEU A 63 4.13 -1.15 -19.42
CA LEU A 63 5.54 -1.40 -19.78
C LEU A 63 5.92 -2.88 -19.78
N THR A 64 5.27 -3.72 -18.97
CA THR A 64 5.60 -5.15 -18.87
C THR A 64 5.28 -5.90 -20.17
N TRP A 65 4.21 -5.51 -20.86
CA TRP A 65 3.82 -6.07 -22.16
C TRP A 65 4.66 -5.58 -23.35
N ALA A 66 5.37 -4.46 -23.21
CA ALA A 66 6.24 -3.92 -24.24
C ALA A 66 7.63 -4.60 -24.24
N VAL A 67 8.08 -5.10 -23.09
CA VAL A 67 9.36 -5.81 -22.96
C VAL A 67 9.25 -7.27 -23.40
N TYR A 68 8.08 -7.90 -23.22
CA TYR A 68 7.87 -9.33 -23.52
C TYR A 68 7.45 -9.64 -24.98
N ARG A 69 7.26 -8.62 -25.83
CA ARG A 69 6.96 -8.76 -27.28
C ARG A 69 8.20 -8.51 -28.14
N ARG A 70 9.33 -9.17 -27.83
CA ARG A 70 10.45 -9.33 -28.76
C ARG A 70 10.56 -10.79 -29.16
#